data_AF-A0A519SQS4-F1
#
_entry.id   AF-A0A519SQS4-F1
#
_cell.length_a   1.000
_cell.length_b   1.000
_cell.length_c   1.000
_cell.angle_alpha   90.00
_cell.angle_beta   90.00
_cell.angle_gamma   90.00
#
_symmetry.space_group_name_H-M   'P 1'
#
loop_
_entity.id
_entity.type
_entity.pdbx_description
1 polymer ?
#
loop_
_entity_poly.entity_id
_entity_poly.type
_entity_poly.pdbx_seq_one_letter_code
_entity_poly.pdbx_strand_id
1 'polypeptide(L)'
;MLSLPQIKAQYPAALQPFSRFILREYLQHKLLQLIYDSPLGERFFFLGGTCLRIVHGNSRFSEDLDFDNTGVTAAEFEELAAVVVRGMELEGYEVDMKMVLKDAYHCHVRFPELLFQEGLSDHREERILIQF
;
A
#
# COMPACT_ATOMS: atom_id res chain seq x y z
N MET A 1 -4.00 15.06 0.23
CA MET A 1 -3.27 14.08 1.06
C MET A 1 -3.26 14.55 2.51
N LEU A 2 -3.38 13.66 3.49
CA LEU A 2 -3.21 14.00 4.91
C LEU A 2 -1.73 14.09 5.26
N SER A 3 -1.35 15.02 6.13
CA SER A 3 0.02 15.09 6.67
C SER A 3 0.29 13.99 7.70
N LEU A 4 1.54 13.61 7.92
CA LEU A 4 1.89 12.59 8.91
C LEU A 4 1.32 12.86 10.33
N PRO A 5 1.32 14.11 10.86
CA PRO A 5 0.64 14.40 12.12
C PRO A 5 -0.87 14.13 12.09
N GLN A 6 -1.55 14.44 10.98
CA GLN A 6 -2.98 14.18 10.82
C GLN A 6 -3.27 12.67 10.75
N ILE A 7 -2.42 11.91 10.07
CA ILE A 7 -2.51 10.44 9.99
C ILE A 7 -2.31 9.85 11.39
N LYS A 8 -1.24 10.23 12.10
CA LYS A 8 -0.93 9.73 13.46
C LYS A 8 -2.06 9.98 14.46
N ALA A 9 -2.76 11.11 14.33
CA ALA A 9 -3.88 11.44 15.20
C ALA A 9 -5.06 10.44 15.10
N GLN A 10 -5.16 9.66 14.02
CA GLN A 10 -6.18 8.61 13.85
C GLN A 10 -5.82 7.30 14.59
N TYR A 11 -4.60 7.18 15.12
CA TYR A 11 -4.12 5.97 15.78
C TYR A 11 -4.16 6.11 17.32
N PRO A 12 -4.43 5.01 18.06
CA PRO A 12 -4.27 4.97 19.50
C PRO A 12 -2.89 5.46 19.94
N ALA A 13 -2.81 6.16 21.07
CA ALA A 13 -1.57 6.76 21.58
C ALA A 13 -0.40 5.76 21.68
N ALA A 14 -0.69 4.51 22.05
CA ALA A 14 0.32 3.44 22.12
C ALA A 14 0.95 3.09 20.76
N LEU A 15 0.27 3.37 19.65
CA LEU A 15 0.75 3.08 18.30
C LEU A 15 1.44 4.28 17.64
N GLN A 16 1.20 5.51 18.10
CA GLN A 16 1.75 6.74 17.52
C GLN A 16 3.29 6.81 17.46
N PRO A 17 4.07 6.18 18.36
CA PRO A 17 5.53 6.09 18.20
C PRO A 17 5.97 5.37 16.92
N PHE A 18 5.15 4.45 16.38
CA PHE A 18 5.45 3.65 15.19
C PHE A 18 5.12 4.38 13.89
N SER A 19 5.62 5.62 13.74
CA SER A 19 5.23 6.53 12.65
C SER A 19 5.51 5.96 11.25
N ARG A 20 6.59 5.18 11.09
CA ARG A 20 6.93 4.50 9.83
C ARG A 20 5.90 3.46 9.42
N PHE A 21 5.42 2.67 10.38
CA PHE A 21 4.39 1.66 10.12
C PHE A 21 3.02 2.30 9.90
N ILE A 22 2.72 3.39 10.61
CA ILE A 22 1.51 4.19 10.38
C ILE A 22 1.49 4.76 8.95
N LEU A 23 2.60 5.34 8.50
CA LEU A 23 2.69 5.89 7.14
C LEU A 23 2.52 4.79 6.08
N ARG A 24 3.17 3.63 6.28
CA ARG A 24 2.99 2.46 5.43
C ARG A 24 1.53 1.99 5.39
N GLU A 25 0.86 1.90 6.54
CA GLU A 25 -0.54 1.46 6.62
C GLU A 25 -1.49 2.46 5.95
N TYR A 26 -1.21 3.76 6.06
CA TYR A 26 -1.93 4.78 5.29
C TYR A 26 -1.78 4.57 3.77
N LEU A 27 -0.58 4.26 3.28
CA LEU A 27 -0.36 3.93 1.87
C LEU A 27 -1.04 2.60 1.47
N GLN A 28 -1.07 1.61 2.35
CA GLN A 28 -1.83 0.36 2.14
C GLN A 28 -3.33 0.64 1.98
N HIS A 29 -3.91 1.54 2.80
CA HIS A 29 -5.29 1.99 2.62
C HIS A 29 -5.51 2.67 1.27
N LYS A 30 -4.56 3.49 0.81
CA LYS A 30 -4.61 4.14 -0.50
C LYS A 30 -4.54 3.14 -1.65
N LEU A 31 -3.68 2.13 -1.55
CA LEU A 31 -3.59 1.05 -2.53
C LEU A 31 -4.88 0.24 -2.58
N LEU A 32 -5.41 -0.16 -1.42
CA LEU A 32 -6.69 -0.85 -1.32
C LEU A 32 -7.82 -0.03 -1.94
N GLN A 33 -7.88 1.27 -1.67
CA GLN A 33 -8.86 2.16 -2.28
C GLN A 33 -8.76 2.12 -3.81
N LEU A 34 -7.56 2.32 -4.39
CA LEU A 34 -7.38 2.30 -5.84
C LEU A 34 -7.72 0.95 -6.47
N ILE A 35 -7.40 -0.16 -5.78
CA ILE A 35 -7.73 -1.51 -6.26
C ILE A 35 -9.25 -1.71 -6.29
N TYR A 36 -9.94 -1.38 -5.19
CA TYR A 36 -11.38 -1.61 -5.06
C TYR A 36 -12.25 -0.59 -5.79
N ASP A 37 -11.73 0.61 -6.08
CA ASP A 37 -12.39 1.60 -6.95
C ASP A 37 -12.20 1.26 -8.44
N SER A 38 -11.30 0.33 -8.79
CA SER A 38 -11.09 -0.10 -10.17
C SER A 38 -12.20 -1.04 -10.67
N PRO A 39 -12.44 -1.13 -11.99
CA PRO A 39 -13.38 -2.11 -12.57
C PRO A 39 -13.06 -3.57 -12.22
N LEU A 40 -11.83 -3.87 -11.80
CA LEU A 40 -11.39 -5.21 -11.43
C LEU A 40 -11.54 -5.48 -9.92
N GLY A 41 -11.88 -4.49 -9.10
CA GLY A 41 -11.89 -4.58 -7.63
C GLY A 41 -12.72 -5.75 -7.08
N GLU A 42 -13.90 -6.00 -7.65
CA GLU A 42 -14.79 -7.10 -7.23
C GLU A 42 -14.19 -8.50 -7.48
N ARG A 43 -13.11 -8.59 -8.27
CA ARG A 43 -12.43 -9.85 -8.58
C ARG A 43 -11.34 -10.21 -7.58
N PHE A 44 -11.01 -9.33 -6.63
CA PHE A 44 -9.96 -9.51 -5.64
C PHE A 44 -10.55 -9.65 -4.23
N PHE A 45 -10.17 -10.71 -3.52
CA PHE A 45 -10.58 -10.97 -2.14
C PHE A 45 -9.41 -10.71 -1.20
N PHE A 46 -9.48 -9.61 -0.45
CA PHE A 46 -8.43 -9.21 0.48
C PHE A 46 -8.33 -10.17 1.67
N LEU A 47 -7.14 -10.72 1.89
CA LEU A 47 -6.85 -11.68 2.95
C LEU A 47 -5.47 -11.45 3.57
N GLY A 48 -5.02 -12.40 4.39
CA GLY A 48 -3.68 -12.35 4.98
C GLY A 48 -3.56 -11.43 6.18
N GLY A 49 -2.30 -11.12 6.55
CA GLY A 49 -1.98 -10.41 7.78
C GLY A 49 -2.51 -8.98 7.82
N THR A 50 -2.44 -8.27 6.70
CA THR A 50 -2.92 -6.89 6.61
C THR A 50 -4.44 -6.81 6.61
N CYS A 51 -5.16 -7.82 6.10
CA CYS A 51 -6.61 -7.93 6.27
C CYS A 51 -7.00 -8.12 7.75
N LEU A 52 -6.31 -9.01 8.46
CA LEU A 52 -6.51 -9.17 9.91
C LEU A 52 -6.24 -7.88 10.69
N ARG A 53 -5.25 -7.08 10.26
CA ARG A 53 -4.94 -5.77 10.84
C ARG A 53 -6.03 -4.75 10.55
N ILE A 54 -6.31 -4.47 9.28
CA ILE A 54 -7.16 -3.37 8.85
C ILE A 54 -8.64 -3.66 9.08
N VAL A 55 -9.11 -4.86 8.70
CA VAL A 55 -10.54 -5.21 8.72
C VAL A 55 -10.96 -5.77 10.07
N HIS A 56 -10.11 -6.60 10.67
CA HIS A 56 -10.43 -7.30 11.94
C HIS A 56 -9.80 -6.66 13.19
N GLY A 57 -9.09 -5.54 13.05
CA GLY A 57 -8.61 -4.74 14.17
C GLY A 57 -7.46 -5.36 14.97
N ASN A 58 -6.62 -6.20 14.35
CA ASN A 58 -5.44 -6.76 15.02
C ASN A 58 -4.46 -5.63 15.42
N SER A 59 -3.77 -5.77 16.57
CA SER A 59 -2.85 -4.76 17.09
C SER A 59 -1.49 -4.71 16.40
N ARG A 60 -1.12 -5.73 15.63
CA ARG A 60 0.18 -5.82 14.94
C ARG A 60 0.09 -5.23 13.51
N PHE A 61 0.96 -4.28 13.18
CA PHE A 61 1.16 -3.81 11.80
C PHE A 61 1.64 -4.94 10.87
N SER A 62 1.25 -4.89 9.61
CA SER A 62 1.65 -5.83 8.57
C SER A 62 2.11 -5.06 7.32
N GLU A 63 2.87 -5.71 6.43
CA GLU A 63 3.67 -5.01 5.41
C GLU A 63 3.13 -5.13 3.99
N ASP A 64 2.53 -6.28 3.65
CA ASP A 64 2.10 -6.65 2.30
C ASP A 64 0.58 -6.71 2.19
N LEU A 65 0.02 -6.63 1.00
CA LEU A 65 -1.41 -6.85 0.75
C LEU A 65 -1.59 -8.18 0.01
N ASP A 66 -2.30 -9.14 0.61
CA ASP A 66 -2.52 -10.44 -0.01
C ASP A 66 -3.94 -10.56 -0.54
N PHE A 67 -4.10 -11.15 -1.73
CA PHE A 67 -5.40 -11.36 -2.35
C PHE A 67 -5.54 -12.77 -2.91
N ASP A 68 -6.74 -13.33 -2.76
CA ASP A 68 -7.23 -14.38 -3.67
C ASP A 68 -8.02 -13.70 -4.79
N ASN A 69 -8.28 -14.39 -5.90
CA ASN A 69 -8.98 -13.79 -7.02
C ASN A 69 -9.82 -14.79 -7.84
N THR A 70 -10.69 -14.25 -8.69
CA THR A 70 -11.61 -15.03 -9.55
C THR A 70 -11.00 -15.40 -10.91
N GLY A 71 -9.72 -15.76 -10.94
CA GLY A 71 -9.00 -16.08 -12.19
C GLY A 71 -8.60 -14.84 -12.98
N VAL A 72 -8.07 -13.83 -12.30
CA VAL A 72 -7.49 -12.63 -12.91
C VAL A 72 -6.33 -13.03 -13.81
N THR A 73 -6.36 -12.56 -15.05
CA THR A 73 -5.30 -12.83 -16.03
C THR A 73 -4.11 -11.89 -15.81
N ALA A 74 -2.94 -12.26 -16.36
CA ALA A 74 -1.76 -11.40 -16.35
C ALA A 74 -2.04 -9.99 -16.92
N ALA A 75 -2.77 -9.91 -18.04
CA ALA A 75 -3.10 -8.62 -18.68
C ALA A 75 -4.02 -7.75 -17.80
N GLU A 76 -5.01 -8.35 -17.12
CA GLU A 76 -5.88 -7.63 -16.19
C GLU A 76 -5.11 -7.17 -14.95
N PHE A 77 -4.17 -7.99 -14.46
CA PHE A 77 -3.30 -7.60 -13.36
C PHE A 77 -2.37 -6.44 -13.75
N GLU A 78 -1.83 -6.44 -14.98
CA GLU A 78 -1.05 -5.32 -15.52
C GLU A 78 -1.89 -4.04 -15.62
N GLU A 79 -3.14 -4.14 -16.07
CA GLU A 79 -4.08 -3.01 -16.11
C GLU A 79 -4.35 -2.45 -14.71
N LEU A 80 -4.62 -3.32 -13.73
CA LEU A 80 -4.79 -2.92 -12.33
C LEU A 80 -3.55 -2.20 -11.80
N ALA A 81 -2.36 -2.76 -12.05
CA ALA A 81 -1.11 -2.18 -11.59
C ALA A 81 -0.89 -0.78 -12.19
N ALA A 82 -1.25 -0.57 -13.46
CA ALA A 82 -1.19 0.74 -14.11
C ALA A 82 -2.18 1.74 -13.49
N VAL A 83 -3.41 1.30 -13.16
CA VAL A 83 -4.41 2.14 -12.45
C VAL A 83 -3.87 2.57 -11.09
N VAL A 84 -3.27 1.65 -10.34
CA VAL A 84 -2.70 1.92 -9.02
C VAL A 84 -1.56 2.93 -9.08
N VAL A 85 -0.60 2.76 -10.00
CA VAL A 85 0.53 3.69 -10.17
C VAL A 85 0.01 5.08 -10.52
N ARG A 86 -0.85 5.18 -11.53
CA ARG A 86 -1.42 6.46 -11.95
C ARG A 86 -2.21 7.14 -10.84
N GLY A 87 -2.97 6.38 -10.06
CA GLY A 87 -3.73 6.89 -8.93
C GLY A 87 -2.81 7.51 -7.86
N MET A 88 -1.70 6.85 -7.53
CA MET A 88 -0.72 7.37 -6.59
C MET A 88 0.01 8.61 -7.11
N GLU A 89 0.40 8.64 -8.38
CA GLU A 89 0.99 9.82 -9.01
C GLU A 89 0.04 11.03 -8.98
N LEU A 90 -1.25 10.80 -9.22
CA LEU A 90 -2.28 11.85 -9.13
C LEU A 90 -2.48 12.38 -7.71
N GLU A 91 -2.18 11.58 -6.69
CA GLU A 91 -2.15 12.03 -5.29
C GLU A 91 -0.87 12.81 -4.93
N GLY A 92 0.10 12.89 -5.86
CA GLY A 92 1.35 13.63 -5.72
C GLY A 92 2.52 12.79 -5.21
N TYR A 93 2.41 11.46 -5.20
CA TYR A 93 3.53 10.58 -4.86
C TYR A 93 4.43 10.33 -6.06
N GLU A 94 5.73 10.31 -5.81
CA GLU A 94 6.67 9.64 -6.69
C GLU A 94 6.57 8.12 -6.44
N VAL A 95 6.45 7.33 -7.51
CA VAL A 95 6.28 5.88 -7.41
C VAL A 95 7.18 5.17 -8.42
N ASP A 96 7.94 4.17 -7.94
CA ASP A 96 8.62 3.18 -8.78
C ASP A 96 7.89 1.84 -8.66
N MET A 97 7.59 1.20 -9.79
CA MET A 97 6.79 -0.02 -9.84
C MET A 97 7.51 -1.14 -10.57
N LYS A 98 7.44 -2.36 -10.02
CA LYS A 98 7.93 -3.57 -10.66
C LYS A 98 6.93 -4.70 -10.53
N MET A 99 6.57 -5.33 -11.65
CA MET A 99 5.74 -6.53 -11.67
C MET A 99 6.57 -7.81 -11.79
N VAL A 100 6.07 -8.88 -11.18
CA VAL A 100 6.56 -10.26 -11.33
C VAL A 100 5.36 -11.15 -11.59
N LEU A 101 5.27 -11.71 -12.80
CA LEU A 101 4.12 -12.48 -13.28
C LEU A 101 4.47 -13.97 -13.39
N LYS A 102 4.94 -14.57 -12.29
CA LYS A 102 5.35 -15.97 -12.26
C LYS A 102 4.74 -16.66 -11.04
N ASP A 103 4.01 -17.74 -11.28
CA ASP A 103 3.23 -18.46 -10.27
C ASP A 103 2.15 -17.53 -9.67
N ALA A 104 2.46 -16.86 -8.56
CA ALA A 104 1.65 -15.78 -8.04
C ALA A 104 2.04 -14.44 -8.69
N TYR A 105 1.05 -13.58 -8.94
CA TYR A 105 1.32 -12.25 -9.45
C TYR A 105 1.71 -11.34 -8.30
N HIS A 106 2.75 -10.56 -8.52
CA HIS A 106 3.24 -9.58 -7.55
C HIS A 106 3.48 -8.23 -8.23
N CYS A 107 3.06 -7.18 -7.56
CA CYS A 107 3.35 -5.79 -7.86
C CYS A 107 4.09 -5.16 -6.69
N HIS A 108 5.32 -4.72 -6.94
CA HIS A 108 6.16 -4.03 -5.95
C HIS A 108 6.02 -2.52 -6.18
N VAL A 109 5.30 -1.84 -5.29
CA VAL A 109 5.12 -0.39 -5.33
C VAL A 109 6.08 0.27 -4.35
N ARG A 110 6.96 1.12 -4.85
CA ARG A 110 7.98 1.81 -4.05
C ARG A 110 7.74 3.30 -4.02
N PHE A 111 7.87 3.88 -2.84
CA PHE A 111 7.78 5.31 -2.58
C PHE A 111 9.18 5.81 -2.21
N PRO A 112 9.99 6.24 -3.21
CA PRO A 112 11.32 6.79 -2.96
C PRO A 112 11.22 8.10 -2.19
N GLU A 113 12.25 8.41 -1.41
CA GLU A 113 12.41 9.66 -0.63
C GLU A 113 11.30 10.00 0.39
N LEU A 114 10.16 9.30 0.41
CA LEU A 114 9.01 9.66 1.22
C LEU A 114 9.32 9.64 2.73
N LEU A 115 10.14 8.69 3.18
CA LEU A 115 10.60 8.66 4.58
C LEU A 115 11.47 9.87 4.91
N PHE A 116 12.32 10.31 3.99
CA PHE A 116 13.15 11.50 4.15
C PHE A 116 12.29 12.77 4.16
N GLN A 117 11.34 12.88 3.23
CA GLN A 117 10.42 14.02 3.12
C GLN A 117 9.57 14.20 4.38
N GLU A 118 9.13 13.11 5.00
CA GLU A 118 8.35 13.12 6.25
C GLU A 118 9.22 13.21 7.52
N GLY A 119 10.55 13.33 7.40
CA GLY A 119 11.47 13.40 8.54
C GLY A 119 11.56 12.10 9.36
N LEU A 120 11.24 10.96 8.75
CA LEU A 120 11.28 9.61 9.34
C LEU A 120 12.57 8.84 9.01
N SER A 121 13.43 9.42 8.17
CA SER A 121 14.77 8.93 7.84
C SER A 121 15.71 10.08 7.51
N ASP A 122 16.98 9.96 7.91
CA ASP A 122 18.05 10.86 7.50
C ASP A 122 18.63 10.47 6.11
N HIS A 123 18.18 9.34 5.55
CA HIS A 123 18.68 8.74 4.32
C HIS A 123 17.66 8.88 3.19
N ARG A 124 18.04 9.55 2.09
CA ARG A 124 17.15 9.75 0.91
C ARG A 124 16.86 8.45 0.16
N GLU A 125 17.80 7.51 0.19
CA GLU A 125 17.73 6.21 -0.45
C GLU A 125 16.75 5.25 0.25
N GLU A 126 16.38 5.55 1.50
CA GLU A 126 15.43 4.74 2.23
C GLU A 126 14.01 4.95 1.71
N ARG A 127 13.35 3.83 1.39
CA ARG A 127 12.05 3.83 0.68
C ARG A 127 11.04 2.95 1.39
N ILE A 128 9.76 3.28 1.20
CA ILE A 128 8.67 2.36 1.54
C ILE A 128 8.45 1.45 0.33
N LEU A 129 8.36 0.14 0.57
CA LEU A 129 7.98 -0.86 -0.42
C LEU A 129 6.71 -1.54 0.07
N ILE A 130 5.63 -1.51 -0.70
CA ILE A 130 4.44 -2.33 -0.46
C ILE A 130 4.33 -3.32 -1.63
N GLN A 131 4.17 -4.61 -1.29
CA GLN A 131 3.92 -5.66 -2.24
C GLN A 131 2.44 -6.04 -2.19
N PHE A 132 1.85 -6.28 -3.36
CA PHE A 132 0.54 -6.91 -3.51
C PHE A 132 0.46 -7.86 -4.70
#